data_AF-A0A0N0X9N5-F1
#
_entry.id   AF-A0A0N0X9N5-F1
#
_cell.length_a   1.000
_cell.length_b   1.000
_cell.length_c   1.000
_cell.angle_alpha   90.00
_cell.angle_beta   90.00
_cell.angle_gamma   90.00
#
_symmetry.space_group_name_H-M   'P 1'
#
loop_
_entity.id
_entity.type
_entity.pdbx_description
1 polymer ?
#
loop_
_entity_poly.entity_id
_entity_poly.type
_entity_poly.pdbx_seq_one_letter_code
_entity_poly.pdbx_strand_id
1 'polypeptide(L)' 'MTRIKPNKVPDAIALDEELRSDSVWIQPLKARLSELDIYENAVNVGAGVHEVERASSLPKAKAQLELVAQEIGLL' A
#
# COMPACT_ATOMS: atom_id res chain seq x y z
N MET A 1 4.40 23.27 18.60
CA MET A 1 4.53 22.88 17.18
C MET A 1 3.32 22.05 16.80
N THR A 2 2.41 22.59 16.00
CA THR A 2 1.23 21.86 15.51
C THR A 2 1.69 20.90 14.43
N ARG A 3 1.58 19.59 14.67
CA ARG A 3 1.95 18.55 13.70
C ARG A 3 0.99 18.62 12.51
N ILE A 4 1.38 19.35 11.45
CA ILE A 4 0.69 19.27 10.16
C ILE A 4 0.95 17.86 9.62
N LYS A 5 -0.07 17.01 9.63
CA LYS A 5 0.01 15.74 8.88
C LYS A 5 -0.08 16.11 7.41
N PRO A 6 0.95 15.83 6.59
CA PRO A 6 0.86 16.03 5.15
C PRO A 6 -0.32 15.20 4.65
N ASN A 7 -1.29 15.85 4.03
CA ASN A 7 -2.39 15.14 3.43
C ASN A 7 -1.87 14.55 2.11
N LYS A 8 -1.37 13.31 2.14
CA LYS A 8 -0.72 12.65 0.99
C LYS A 8 -1.70 12.16 -0.09
N VAL A 9 -3.00 12.34 0.13
CA VAL A 9 -4.06 11.87 -0.78
C VAL A 9 -4.03 12.58 -2.13
N PRO A 10 -3.92 13.92 -2.22
CA PRO A 10 -3.87 14.63 -3.50
C PRO A 10 -2.64 14.25 -4.32
N ASP A 11 -1.47 14.15 -3.68
CA ASP A 11 -0.22 13.76 -4.36
C ASP A 11 -0.33 12.35 -4.96
N ALA A 12 -0.94 11.42 -4.22
CA ALA A 12 -1.17 10.06 -4.70
C ALA A 12 -2.25 9.96 -5.80
N ILE A 13 -3.12 10.96 -5.93
CA ILE A 13 -4.07 11.05 -7.05
C ILE A 13 -3.36 11.61 -8.27
N ALA A 14 -2.65 12.73 -8.12
CA ALA A 14 -1.89 13.36 -9.20
C ALA A 14 -0.86 12.40 -9.82
N LEU A 15 -0.16 11.61 -8.98
CA LEU A 15 0.77 10.60 -9.47
C LEU A 15 0.09 9.48 -10.26
N ASP A 16 -1.12 9.06 -9.89
CA ASP A 16 -1.85 8.01 -10.62
C ASP A 16 -2.34 8.51 -11.97
N GLU A 17 -2.84 9.75 -12.03
CA GLU A 17 -3.26 10.41 -13.26
C GLU A 17 -2.08 10.57 -14.23
N GLU A 18 -0.94 11.04 -13.72
CA GLU A 18 0.29 11.21 -14.51
C GLU A 18 0.78 9.86 -15.05
N LEU A 19 0.82 8.82 -14.21
CA LEU A 19 1.27 7.49 -14.63
C LEU A 19 0.35 6.84 -15.68
N ARG A 20 -0.94 7.19 -15.67
CA ARG A 20 -1.93 6.72 -16.67
C ARG A 20 -1.95 7.56 -17.94
N SER A 21 -1.29 8.71 -17.95
CA SER A 21 -1.30 9.63 -19.11
C SER A 21 -0.53 9.09 -20.32
N ASP A 22 0.47 8.25 -20.08
CA ASP A 22 1.29 7.60 -21.11
C ASP A 22 1.19 6.07 -21.00
N SER A 23 0.69 5.43 -22.05
CA SER A 23 0.50 3.98 -22.11
C SER A 23 1.80 3.19 -22.27
N VAL A 24 2.91 3.85 -22.62
CA VAL A 24 4.25 3.25 -22.66
C VAL A 24 4.77 2.97 -21.25
N TRP A 25 4.29 3.70 -20.25
CA TRP A 25 4.75 3.56 -18.88
C TRP A 25 4.13 2.33 -18.21
N ILE A 26 4.79 1.87 -17.13
CA ILE A 26 4.24 0.84 -16.26
C ILE A 26 2.97 1.42 -15.64
N GLN A 27 1.84 0.82 -16.00
CA GLN A 27 0.56 1.26 -15.52
C GLN A 27 0.43 0.99 -14.02
N PRO A 28 -0.08 1.94 -13.23
CA PRO A 28 -0.22 1.76 -11.79
C PRO A 28 -1.32 0.73 -11.50
N LEU A 29 -1.06 -0.08 -10.47
CA LEU A 29 -2.04 -1.03 -9.94
C LEU A 29 -3.29 -0.30 -9.44
N LYS A 30 -4.44 -0.98 -9.55
CA LYS A 30 -5.72 -0.56 -8.99
C LYS A 30 -5.70 -0.67 -7.47
N ALA A 31 -5.09 -1.73 -6.94
CA ALA A 31 -4.90 -1.92 -5.52
C ALA A 31 -3.72 -1.08 -5.00
N ARG A 32 -3.87 -0.51 -3.80
CA ARG A 32 -2.84 0.32 -3.14
C ARG A 32 -2.58 -0.18 -1.72
N LEU A 33 -1.31 -0.18 -1.34
CA LEU A 33 -0.87 -0.45 0.03
C LEU A 33 -0.85 0.86 0.82
N SER A 34 -1.71 1.00 1.83
CA SER A 34 -1.79 2.22 2.65
C SER A 34 -1.48 2.02 4.13
N GLU A 35 -1.48 0.78 4.61
CA GLU A 35 -1.10 0.44 5.99
C GLU A 35 0.43 0.27 6.15
N LEU A 36 1.21 1.28 5.71
CA LEU A 36 2.68 1.26 5.67
C LEU A 36 3.34 0.86 7.00
N ASP A 37 2.87 1.42 8.11
CA ASP A 37 3.37 1.13 9.45
C ASP A 37 3.32 -0.38 9.77
N ILE A 38 2.31 -1.10 9.27
CA ILE A 38 2.18 -2.55 9.51
C ILE A 38 3.17 -3.33 8.66
N TYR A 39 3.33 -2.97 7.38
CA TYR A 39 4.29 -3.61 6.48
C TYR A 39 5.72 -3.42 7.00
N GLU A 40 6.08 -2.21 7.40
CA GLU A 40 7.40 -1.89 7.95
C GLU A 40 7.69 -2.67 9.24
N ASN A 41 6.72 -2.72 10.16
CA ASN A 41 6.88 -3.50 11.40
C ASN A 41 7.07 -4.99 11.14
N ALA A 42 6.32 -5.57 10.20
CA ALA A 42 6.47 -6.97 9.82
C ALA A 42 7.87 -7.26 9.26
N VAL A 43 8.35 -6.41 8.35
CA VAL A 43 9.70 -6.50 7.76
C VAL A 43 10.80 -6.38 8.82
N ASN A 44 10.66 -5.44 9.76
CA ASN A 44 11.64 -5.20 10.82
C ASN A 44 11.85 -6.41 11.75
N VAL A 45 10.84 -7.26 11.90
CA VAL A 45 10.93 -8.50 12.69
C VAL A 45 11.20 -9.74 11.85
N GLY A 46 11.40 -9.58 10.53
CA GLY A 46 11.65 -10.68 9.61
C GLY A 46 10.44 -11.59 9.39
N ALA A 47 9.22 -11.07 9.56
CA ALA A 47 7.97 -11.83 9.42
C ALA A 47 7.12 -11.28 8.27
N GLY A 48 6.27 -12.14 7.71
CA GLY A 48 5.20 -11.73 6.81
C GLY A 48 4.05 -11.06 7.56
N VAL A 49 3.29 -10.19 6.88
CA VAL A 49 2.09 -9.55 7.48
C VAL A 49 1.08 -10.59 7.96
N HIS A 50 0.99 -11.74 7.29
CA HIS A 50 0.10 -12.83 7.70
C HIS A 50 0.50 -13.45 9.04
N GLU A 51 1.78 -13.35 9.43
CA GLU A 51 2.37 -13.86 10.67
C GLU A 51 2.32 -12.85 11.83
N VAL A 52 1.99 -11.57 11.55
CA VAL A 52 1.78 -10.57 12.61
C VAL A 52 0.51 -10.90 13.39
N GLU A 53 0.62 -10.97 14.72
CA GLU A 53 -0.50 -11.33 15.60
C GLU A 53 -1.46 -10.17 15.89
N ARG A 54 -0.94 -8.96 16.11
CA ARG A 54 -1.73 -7.80 16.55
C ARG A 54 -1.21 -6.49 15.99
N ALA A 55 -2.06 -5.78 15.25
CA ALA A 55 -1.94 -4.36 14.94
C ALA A 55 -3.34 -3.78 14.68
N SER A 56 -3.53 -2.48 14.90
CA SER A 56 -4.86 -1.83 14.83
C SER A 56 -5.56 -1.97 13.47
N SER A 57 -4.79 -2.02 12.38
CA SER A 57 -5.31 -2.15 11.00
C SER A 57 -4.88 -3.45 10.31
N LEU A 58 -4.50 -4.48 11.07
CA LEU A 58 -3.92 -5.71 10.53
C LEU A 58 -4.83 -6.42 9.49
N PRO A 59 -6.15 -6.57 9.72
CA PRO A 59 -7.02 -7.20 8.72
C PRO A 59 -7.03 -6.46 7.38
N LYS A 60 -6.98 -5.13 7.43
CA LYS A 60 -6.94 -4.28 6.23
C LYS A 60 -5.61 -4.44 5.49
N ALA A 61 -4.49 -4.52 6.20
CA ALA A 61 -3.18 -4.76 5.60
C ALA A 61 -3.11 -6.13 4.89
N LYS A 62 -3.64 -7.19 5.52
CA LYS A 62 -3.74 -8.53 4.90
C LYS A 62 -4.58 -8.49 3.61
N ALA A 63 -5.77 -7.90 3.67
CA ALA A 63 -6.64 -7.77 2.49
C ALA A 63 -6.01 -6.96 1.35
N GLN A 64 -5.27 -5.89 1.66
CA GLN A 64 -4.56 -5.09 0.65
C GLN A 64 -3.48 -5.91 -0.08
N LEU A 65 -2.74 -6.76 0.64
CA LEU A 65 -1.75 -7.65 0.03
C LEU A 65 -2.42 -8.70 -0.86
N GLU A 66 -3.52 -9.29 -0.43
CA GLU A 66 -4.29 -10.26 -1.23
C GLU A 66 -4.79 -9.64 -2.54
N LEU A 67 -5.34 -8.42 -2.48
CA LEU A 67 -5.79 -7.69 -3.67
C LEU A 67 -4.63 -7.37 -4.64
N VAL A 68 -3.48 -6.95 -4.11
CA VAL A 68 -2.29 -6.70 -4.94
C VAL A 68 -1.80 -8.00 -5.57
N ALA A 69 -1.69 -9.08 -4.80
CA ALA A 69 -1.23 -10.38 -5.26
C ALA A 69 -2.12 -10.93 -6.39
N GLN A 70 -3.44 -10.80 -6.26
CA GLN A 70 -4.39 -11.17 -7.31
C GLN A 70 -4.21 -10.31 -8.56
N GLU A 71 -3.99 -8.99 -8.41
CA GLU A 71 -3.83 -8.08 -9.54
C GLU A 71 -2.56 -8.37 -10.36
N ILE A 72 -1.47 -8.79 -9.70
CA ILE A 72 -0.21 -9.13 -10.37
C ILE A 72 -0.11 -10.61 -10.77
N GLY A 73 -1.16 -11.40 -10.57
CA GLY A 73 -1.23 -12.81 -10.99
C GLY A 73 -0.38 -13.77 -10.15
N LEU A 74 -0.14 -13.45 -8.88
CA LEU A 74 0.53 -14.36 -7.93
C LEU A 74 -0.45 -15.30 -7.21
N LEU A 75 -1.74 -14.95 -7.17
CA LEU A 75 -2.84 -15.73 -6.60
C LEU A 75 -4.00 -15.78 -7.61
#